data_AF-A0A4Q4YYI9-F1
#
_entry.id   AF-A0A4Q4YYI9-F1
#
_cell.length_a   1.000
_cell.length_b   1.000
_cell.length_c   1.000
_cell.angle_alpha   90.00
_cell.angle_beta   90.00
_cell.angle_gamma   90.00
#
_symmetry.space_group_name_H-M   'P 1'
#
loop_
_entity.id
_entity.type
_entity.pdbx_description
1 polymer ?
#
loop_
_entity_poly.entity_id
_entity_poly.type
_entity_poly.pdbx_seq_one_letter_code
_entity_poly.pdbx_strand_id
1 'polypeptide(L)'
;RVHFMRNVLAVVPKGNQEMVAAAIRTIFAQPDADHVHEQFEVIAAMLGKQLPKVEQLLRQAHDDLLAFTGFPVAHWKKTWSTNPLERLNKEVKRRTDVVGVFPNPAALLRLAGAVLVEAH
;
A
#
# COMPACT_ATOMS: atom_id res chain seq x y z
N ARG A 1 2.15 2.25 -1.49
CA ARG A 1 1.57 2.80 -0.23
C ARG A 1 2.33 2.43 1.05
N VAL A 2 2.59 1.14 1.36
CA VAL A 2 3.25 0.73 2.63
C VAL A 2 4.65 1.36 2.79
N HIS A 3 5.47 1.32 1.73
CA HIS A 3 6.79 1.96 1.73
C HIS A 3 6.71 3.48 1.89
N PHE A 4 5.79 4.14 1.18
CA PHE A 4 5.54 5.57 1.34
C PHE A 4 5.14 5.92 2.78
N MET A 5 4.17 5.20 3.35
CA MET A 5 3.71 5.41 4.72
C MET A 5 4.86 5.21 5.72
N ARG A 6 5.71 4.20 5.53
CA ARG A 6 6.91 4.01 6.35
C ARG A 6 7.86 5.21 6.29
N ASN A 7 8.09 5.76 5.10
CA ASN A 7 8.98 6.92 4.90
C ASN A 7 8.40 8.19 5.54
N VAL A 8 7.09 8.42 5.40
CA VAL A 8 6.40 9.53 6.07
C VAL A 8 6.46 9.39 7.58
N LEU A 9 6.10 8.23 8.14
CA LEU A 9 6.08 8.03 9.59
C LEU A 9 7.49 8.10 10.21
N ALA A 10 8.55 7.81 9.46
CA ALA A 10 9.93 7.96 9.92
C ALA A 10 10.33 9.42 10.18
N VAL A 11 9.65 10.40 9.57
CA VAL A 11 9.92 11.84 9.75
C VAL A 11 8.89 12.56 10.61
N VAL A 12 7.87 11.85 11.10
CA VAL A 12 6.78 12.38 11.92
C VAL A 12 7.02 12.05 13.40
N PRO A 13 6.89 13.02 14.32
CA PRO A 13 6.96 12.76 15.77
C PRO A 13 5.97 11.67 16.20
N LYS A 14 6.39 10.77 17.10
CA LYS A 14 5.58 9.60 17.52
C LYS A 14 4.14 9.96 17.92
N GLY A 15 3.94 11.06 18.65
CA GLY A 15 2.61 11.51 19.09
C GLY A 15 1.65 11.91 17.96
N ASN A 16 2.18 12.22 16.77
CA ASN A 16 1.39 12.68 15.62
C ASN A 16 1.23 11.58 14.56
N GLN A 17 1.95 10.45 14.69
CA GLN A 17 1.99 9.41 13.65
C GLN A 17 0.62 8.84 13.31
N GLU A 18 -0.21 8.58 14.31
CA GLU A 18 -1.55 8.02 14.09
C GLU A 18 -2.46 9.00 13.34
N MET A 19 -2.45 10.28 13.74
CA MET A 19 -3.20 11.35 13.10
C MET A 19 -2.76 11.57 11.65
N VAL A 20 -1.45 11.64 11.40
CA VAL A 20 -0.89 11.77 10.03
C VAL A 20 -1.26 10.57 9.18
N ALA A 21 -1.12 9.36 9.72
CA ALA A 21 -1.49 8.14 9.00
C ALA A 21 -2.97 8.14 8.64
N ALA A 22 -3.85 8.52 9.59
CA ALA A 22 -5.30 8.61 9.38
C ALA A 22 -5.64 9.63 8.30
N ALA A 23 -5.09 10.85 8.39
CA ALA A 23 -5.25 11.92 7.41
C ALA A 23 -4.89 11.44 5.99
N ILE A 24 -3.73 10.80 5.81
CA ILE A 24 -3.31 10.29 4.50
C ILE A 24 -4.21 9.16 3.99
N ARG A 25 -4.86 8.34 4.83
CA ARG A 25 -5.79 7.31 4.32
C ARG A 25 -7.04 7.93 3.70
N THR A 26 -7.46 9.11 4.17
CA THR A 26 -8.65 9.78 3.65
C THR A 26 -8.51 10.12 2.17
N ILE A 27 -7.30 10.44 1.69
CA ILE A 27 -6.98 10.71 0.27
C ILE A 27 -7.53 9.62 -0.64
N PHE A 28 -7.48 8.38 -0.19
CA PHE A 28 -7.86 7.24 -0.99
C PHE A 28 -9.26 6.67 -0.69
N ALA A 29 -9.93 7.19 0.33
CA ALA A 29 -11.28 6.80 0.71
C ALA A 29 -12.30 7.75 0.07
N GLN A 30 -12.11 8.06 -1.22
CA GLN A 30 -12.90 9.02 -1.98
C GLN A 30 -13.73 8.32 -3.06
N PRO A 31 -14.88 8.90 -3.47
CA PRO A 31 -15.81 8.27 -4.40
C PRO A 31 -15.31 8.19 -5.85
N ASP A 32 -14.48 9.14 -6.28
CA ASP A 32 -13.99 9.26 -7.65
C ASP A 32 -12.65 10.02 -7.72
N ALA A 33 -12.07 10.08 -8.92
CA ALA A 33 -10.73 10.59 -9.16
C ALA A 33 -10.59 12.06 -8.75
N ASP A 34 -11.57 12.89 -9.08
CA ASP A 34 -11.53 14.33 -8.81
C ASP A 34 -11.48 14.58 -7.30
N HIS A 35 -12.31 13.85 -6.53
CA HIS A 35 -12.29 13.94 -5.06
C HIS A 35 -10.98 13.41 -4.46
N VAL A 36 -10.33 12.40 -5.07
CA VAL A 36 -8.99 11.96 -4.63
C VAL A 36 -7.97 13.09 -4.79
N HIS A 37 -7.95 13.75 -5.95
CA HIS A 37 -7.03 14.85 -6.24
C HIS A 37 -7.29 16.06 -5.33
N GLU A 38 -8.55 16.43 -5.11
CA GLU A 38 -8.91 17.51 -4.18
C GLU A 38 -8.49 17.17 -2.74
N GLN A 39 -8.82 15.96 -2.27
CA GLN A 39 -8.47 15.52 -0.93
C GLN A 39 -6.96 15.46 -0.74
N PHE A 40 -6.19 15.10 -1.78
CA PHE A 40 -4.73 15.14 -1.73
C PHE A 40 -4.23 16.56 -1.42
N GLU A 41 -4.71 17.58 -2.14
CA GLU A 41 -4.27 18.97 -1.92
C GLU A 41 -4.65 19.47 -0.54
N VAL A 42 -5.88 19.17 -0.07
CA VAL A 42 -6.33 19.53 1.28
C VAL A 42 -5.42 18.92 2.34
N ILE A 43 -5.11 17.62 2.24
CA ILE A 43 -4.29 16.92 3.22
C ILE A 43 -2.82 17.36 3.16
N ALA A 44 -2.27 17.57 1.96
CA ALA A 44 -0.91 18.06 1.78
C ALA A 44 -0.73 19.45 2.42
N ALA A 45 -1.66 20.38 2.14
CA ALA A 45 -1.63 21.72 2.73
C ALA A 45 -1.87 21.70 4.25
N MET A 46 -2.83 20.90 4.72
CA MET A 46 -3.14 20.79 6.16
C MET A 46 -1.93 20.27 6.95
N LEU A 47 -1.30 19.18 6.49
CA LEU A 47 -0.13 18.60 7.14
C LEU A 47 1.10 19.50 6.99
N GLY A 48 1.25 20.18 5.85
CA GLY A 48 2.36 21.09 5.57
C GLY A 48 2.51 22.23 6.57
N LYS A 49 1.40 22.76 7.11
CA LYS A 49 1.41 23.83 8.11
C LYS A 49 2.27 23.52 9.35
N GLN A 50 2.30 22.25 9.77
CA GLN A 50 3.05 21.81 10.96
C GLN A 50 4.22 20.91 10.61
N LEU A 51 4.15 20.21 9.47
CA LEU A 51 5.10 19.19 9.05
C LEU A 51 5.48 19.43 7.58
N PRO A 52 6.26 20.49 7.25
CA PRO A 52 6.59 20.84 5.86
C PRO A 52 7.27 19.70 5.10
N LYS A 53 8.06 18.87 5.79
CA LYS A 53 8.72 17.71 5.21
C LYS A 53 7.72 16.63 4.75
N VAL A 54 6.58 16.49 5.43
CA VAL A 54 5.52 15.55 5.04
C VAL A 54 4.83 16.03 3.77
N GLU A 55 4.55 17.33 3.66
CA GLU A 55 4.03 17.92 2.43
C GLU A 55 4.98 17.70 1.26
N GLN A 56 6.28 17.96 1.44
CA GLN A 56 7.28 17.70 0.40
C GLN A 56 7.27 16.24 -0.07
N LEU A 57 7.23 15.29 0.87
CA LEU A 57 7.16 13.86 0.54
C LEU A 57 5.87 13.50 -0.20
N LEU A 58 4.73 14.05 0.22
CA LEU A 58 3.45 13.85 -0.47
C LEU A 58 3.55 14.35 -1.92
N ARG A 59 3.99 15.60 -2.12
CA ARG A 59 4.07 16.21 -3.46
C ARG A 59 5.06 15.48 -4.37
N GLN A 60 6.19 15.03 -3.85
CA GLN A 60 7.15 14.21 -4.61
C GLN A 60 6.58 12.85 -5.03
N ALA A 61 5.69 12.29 -4.22
CA ALA A 61 5.05 11.01 -4.49
C ALA A 61 3.66 11.15 -5.13
N HIS A 62 3.25 12.35 -5.55
CA HIS A 62 1.89 12.62 -6.04
C HIS A 62 1.48 11.64 -7.13
N ASP A 63 2.25 11.58 -8.22
CA ASP A 63 1.91 10.76 -9.39
C ASP A 63 1.87 9.27 -9.04
N ASP A 64 2.84 8.80 -8.25
CA ASP A 64 2.88 7.42 -7.77
C ASP A 64 1.72 7.06 -6.83
N LEU A 65 1.30 7.99 -5.97
CA LEU A 65 0.22 7.78 -5.01
C LEU A 65 -1.14 7.82 -5.68
N LEU A 66 -1.30 8.65 -6.72
CA LEU A 66 -2.58 8.87 -7.37
C LEU A 66 -2.74 8.09 -8.68
N ALA A 67 -1.71 7.39 -9.18
CA ALA A 67 -1.80 6.58 -10.41
C ALA A 67 -3.00 5.60 -10.46
N PHE A 68 -3.50 5.15 -9.30
CA PHE A 68 -4.67 4.28 -9.25
C PHE A 68 -5.97 4.94 -9.74
N THR A 69 -6.05 6.28 -9.74
CA THR A 69 -7.25 7.03 -10.18
C THR A 69 -7.49 6.89 -11.69
N GLY A 70 -6.47 6.50 -12.46
CA GLY A 70 -6.59 6.18 -13.89
C GLY A 70 -7.32 4.86 -14.20
N PHE A 71 -7.66 4.07 -13.18
CA PHE A 71 -8.41 2.82 -13.33
C PHE A 71 -9.90 3.01 -12.95
N PRO A 72 -10.81 2.11 -13.36
CA PRO A 72 -12.17 2.10 -12.86
C PRO A 72 -12.23 1.97 -11.33
N VAL A 73 -13.16 2.70 -10.68
CA VAL A 73 -13.32 2.74 -9.20
C VAL A 73 -13.45 1.34 -8.59
N ALA A 74 -14.14 0.43 -9.28
CA ALA A 74 -14.29 -0.97 -8.84
C ALA A 74 -12.96 -1.73 -8.68
N HIS A 75 -11.89 -1.26 -9.33
CA HIS A 75 -10.56 -1.87 -9.28
C HIS A 75 -9.61 -1.18 -8.32
N TRP A 76 -9.93 0.06 -7.90
CA TRP A 76 -9.08 0.84 -7.03
C TRP A 76 -8.62 0.02 -5.85
N LYS A 77 -9.55 -0.65 -5.13
CA LYS A 77 -9.25 -1.48 -3.96
C LYS A 77 -8.10 -2.47 -4.17
N LYS A 78 -8.03 -3.05 -5.37
CA LYS A 78 -7.02 -4.03 -5.79
C LYS A 78 -5.74 -3.35 -6.26
N THR A 79 -5.82 -2.26 -7.00
CA THR A 79 -4.66 -1.58 -7.61
C THR A 79 -3.75 -0.91 -6.58
N TRP A 80 -4.30 -0.19 -5.61
CA TRP A 80 -3.52 0.55 -4.61
C TRP A 80 -3.10 -0.25 -3.36
N SER A 81 -3.52 -1.51 -3.23
CA SER A 81 -3.25 -2.37 -2.08
C SER A 81 -2.43 -3.58 -2.50
N THR A 82 -1.18 -3.65 -2.04
CA THR A 82 -0.33 -4.85 -2.19
C THR A 82 -0.67 -5.92 -1.16
N ASN A 83 -1.56 -5.65 -0.18
CA ASN A 83 -1.89 -6.59 0.90
C ASN A 83 -2.36 -7.96 0.40
N PRO A 84 -3.18 -8.10 -0.66
CA PRO A 84 -3.56 -9.42 -1.17
C PRO A 84 -2.34 -10.20 -1.68
N LEU A 85 -1.45 -9.54 -2.42
CA LEU A 85 -0.22 -10.14 -2.95
C LEU A 85 0.77 -10.47 -1.82
N GLU A 86 0.97 -9.57 -0.86
CA GLU A 86 1.83 -9.79 0.30
C GLU A 86 1.30 -10.92 1.19
N ARG A 87 -0.03 -11.02 1.37
CA ARG A 87 -0.66 -12.12 2.09
C ARG A 87 -0.44 -13.45 1.37
N LEU A 88 -0.60 -13.47 0.05
CA LEU A 88 -0.36 -14.64 -0.77
C LEU A 88 1.11 -15.09 -0.71
N ASN A 89 2.04 -14.13 -0.85
CA ASN A 89 3.48 -14.40 -0.73
C ASN A 89 3.86 -14.90 0.67
N LYS A 90 3.26 -14.33 1.73
CA LYS A 90 3.45 -14.83 3.11
C LYS A 90 2.93 -16.26 3.27
N GLU A 91 1.80 -16.59 2.66
CA GLU A 91 1.24 -17.94 2.72
C GLU A 91 2.12 -18.95 1.96
N VAL A 92 2.58 -18.61 0.76
CA VAL A 92 3.55 -19.43 0.02
C VAL A 92 4.80 -19.65 0.86
N LYS A 93 5.38 -18.58 1.41
CA LYS A 93 6.57 -18.68 2.27
C LYS A 93 6.33 -19.57 3.49
N ARG A 94 5.21 -19.39 4.20
CA ARG A 94 4.85 -20.20 5.37
C ARG A 94 4.79 -21.69 5.05
N ARG A 95 4.18 -22.08 3.92
CA ARG A 95 4.07 -23.49 3.53
C ARG A 95 5.40 -24.06 3.03
N THR A 96 6.23 -23.27 2.37
CA THR A 96 7.57 -23.69 1.97
C THR A 96 8.52 -23.85 3.16
N ASP A 97 8.39 -22.99 4.18
CA ASP A 97 9.23 -23.04 5.39
C ASP A 97 9.03 -24.37 6.18
N VAL A 98 7.84 -24.97 6.15
CA VAL A 98 7.56 -26.28 6.76
C VAL A 98 8.31 -27.43 6.05
N VAL A 99 8.47 -27.32 4.72
CA VAL A 99 9.16 -28.35 3.92
C VAL A 99 10.69 -28.23 4.07
N GLY A 100 11.21 -27.01 4.27
CA GLY A 100 12.63 -26.75 4.45
C GLY A 100 13.43 -26.83 3.15
N VAL A 101 13.67 -28.05 2.63
CA VAL A 101 14.43 -28.29 1.39
C VAL A 101 13.60 -29.11 0.41
N PHE A 102 13.49 -28.62 -0.81
CA PHE A 102 12.77 -29.32 -1.88
C PHE A 102 13.73 -30.22 -2.68
N PRO A 103 13.30 -31.43 -3.07
CA PRO A 103 14.14 -32.38 -3.82
C PRO A 103 14.38 -31.94 -5.27
N ASN A 104 13.54 -31.05 -5.82
CA ASN A 104 13.70 -30.43 -7.13
C ASN A 104 12.78 -29.19 -7.27
N PRO A 105 13.01 -28.33 -8.29
CA PRO A 105 12.17 -27.15 -8.54
C PRO A 105 10.70 -27.47 -8.81
N ALA A 106 10.40 -28.61 -9.45
CA ALA A 106 9.01 -29.00 -9.75
C ALA A 106 8.19 -29.29 -8.49
N ALA A 107 8.82 -29.77 -7.41
CA ALA A 107 8.15 -29.97 -6.13
C ALA A 107 7.76 -28.63 -5.47
N LEU A 108 8.63 -27.62 -5.55
CA LEU A 108 8.33 -26.27 -5.08
C LEU A 108 7.18 -25.64 -5.88
N LEU A 109 7.25 -25.72 -7.21
CA LEU A 109 6.21 -25.18 -8.09
C LEU A 109 4.83 -25.80 -7.83
N ARG A 110 4.76 -27.10 -7.56
CA ARG A 110 3.49 -27.77 -7.20
C ARG A 110 2.91 -27.22 -5.90
N LEU A 111 3.73 -27.04 -4.86
CA LEU A 111 3.26 -26.50 -3.58
C LEU A 111 2.78 -25.05 -3.74
N ALA A 112 3.59 -24.20 -4.38
CA ALA A 112 3.22 -22.82 -4.64
C ALA A 112 1.94 -22.73 -5.49
N GLY A 113 1.85 -23.56 -6.54
CA GLY A 113 0.66 -23.66 -7.39
C GLY A 113 -0.59 -24.08 -6.62
N ALA A 114 -0.49 -25.07 -5.74
CA ALA A 114 -1.61 -25.49 -4.89
C ALA A 114 -2.10 -24.35 -3.98
N VAL A 115 -1.18 -23.59 -3.37
CA VAL A 115 -1.52 -22.39 -2.58
C VAL A 115 -2.25 -21.33 -3.40
N LEU A 116 -1.84 -21.13 -4.66
CA LEU A 116 -2.50 -20.18 -5.55
C LEU A 116 -3.91 -20.61 -5.92
N VAL A 117 -4.12 -21.91 -6.17
CA VAL A 117 -5.44 -22.49 -6.49
C VAL A 117 -6.40 -22.36 -5.32
N GLU A 118 -5.94 -22.58 -4.08
CA GLU A 118 -6.78 -22.44 -2.87
C GLU A 118 -7.17 -20.98 -2.56
N ALA A 119 -6.47 -19.99 -3.13
CA ALA A 119 -6.67 -18.58 -2.82
C ALA A 119 -7.72 -17.87 -3.71
N HIS A 120 -8.30 -18.58 -4.69
CA HIS A 120 -9.38 -18.14 -5.58
C HIS A 120 -10.67 -18.95 -5.35
#